data_AF-M2R234-F1
#
_entry.id   AF-M2R234-F1
#
_cell.length_a   1.000
_cell.length_b   1.000
_cell.length_c   1.000
_cell.angle_alpha   90.00
_cell.angle_beta   90.00
_cell.angle_gamma   90.00
#
_symmetry.space_group_name_H-M   'P 1'
#
loop_
_entity.id
_entity.type
_entity.pdbx_description
1 polymer ?
#
loop_
_entity_poly.entity_id
_entity_poly.type
_entity_poly.pdbx_seq_one_letter_code
_entity_poly.pdbx_strand_id
1 'polypeptide(L)'
;MAKKPHEAASKFTNAFPADQILKWQKMVDDWLLDHSNPDPYAEPPPSTTLATIRLELAREEAADATQIVASSSPSAPERPSPSTFIRFGIELEERQRKLRLRTDRPGGGDKKAASLQERRNVLTRHIQSWNVHQAFYMPGTLPPEASTPETTGDVLVHDPPEVTKVWLPSALSSDVQATSCCQGVADIERRLRRAQMEDALGEVRRMRRVYAGLLQRVKQNISGTGNKANTRSKTSIRAFTGKIKLAVERYRGARAALISLDPEGSWKDMFKELRKEDNCGPGREEDEQSEG
;
A
#
# COMPACT_ATOMS: atom_id res chain seq x y z
N MET A 1 19.77 8.32 41.57
CA MET A 1 19.88 8.79 40.18
C MET A 1 18.61 8.47 39.35
N ALA A 2 17.43 8.93 39.77
CA ALA A 2 16.15 8.59 39.11
C ALA A 2 15.33 9.81 38.61
N LYS A 3 15.86 11.04 38.72
CA LYS A 3 15.11 12.27 38.43
C LYS A 3 14.86 12.52 36.93
N LYS A 4 15.80 12.14 36.05
CA LYS A 4 15.69 12.37 34.60
C LYS A 4 14.47 11.73 33.92
N PRO A 5 14.13 10.44 34.16
CA PRO A 5 12.95 9.83 33.52
C PRO A 5 11.63 10.41 34.01
N HIS A 6 11.52 10.73 35.31
CA HIS A 6 10.30 11.32 35.88
C HIS A 6 10.03 12.74 35.35
N GLU A 7 11.08 13.55 35.18
CA GLU A 7 10.98 14.90 34.64
C GLU A 7 10.62 14.89 33.15
N ALA A 8 11.16 13.95 32.37
CA ALA A 8 10.78 13.75 30.97
C ALA A 8 9.33 13.26 30.81
N ALA A 9 8.89 12.34 31.66
CA ALA A 9 7.51 11.86 31.68
C ALA A 9 6.52 12.99 32.04
N SER A 10 6.83 13.79 33.08
CA SER A 10 5.98 14.93 33.47
C SER A 10 5.89 15.99 32.37
N LYS A 11 6.99 16.32 31.69
CA LYS A 11 6.97 17.23 30.53
C LYS A 11 6.12 16.70 29.38
N PHE A 12 6.14 15.38 29.13
CA PHE A 12 5.32 14.74 28.11
C PHE A 12 3.83 14.74 28.48
N THR A 13 3.50 14.39 29.72
CA THR A 13 2.11 14.40 30.22
C THR A 13 1.49 15.80 30.15
N ASN A 14 2.26 16.84 30.50
CA ASN A 14 1.79 18.23 30.46
C ASN A 14 1.56 18.78 29.04
N ALA A 15 1.96 18.05 27.99
CA ALA A 15 1.72 18.46 26.60
C ALA A 15 0.28 18.20 26.12
N PHE A 16 -0.52 17.46 26.90
CA PHE A 16 -1.89 17.10 26.56
C PHE A 16 -2.91 17.87 27.42
N PRO A 17 -4.14 18.10 26.92
CA PRO A 17 -5.22 18.69 27.72
C PRO A 17 -5.53 17.85 28.97
N ALA A 18 -5.80 18.52 30.09
CA ALA A 18 -6.08 17.88 31.38
C ALA A 18 -7.24 16.85 31.31
N ASP A 19 -8.29 17.17 30.56
CA ASP A 19 -9.45 16.30 30.36
C ASP A 19 -9.07 14.97 29.70
N GLN A 20 -8.10 15.00 28.79
CA GLN A 20 -7.65 13.83 28.05
C GLN A 20 -6.77 12.94 28.93
N ILE A 21 -5.94 13.55 29.79
CA ILE A 21 -5.11 12.85 30.78
C ILE A 21 -6.00 12.13 31.79
N LEU A 22 -7.03 12.80 32.33
CA LEU A 22 -7.99 12.19 33.26
C LEU A 22 -8.73 11.01 32.63
N LYS A 23 -9.13 11.14 31.36
CA LYS A 23 -9.76 10.04 30.62
C LYS A 23 -8.83 8.83 30.51
N TRP A 24 -7.57 9.03 30.12
CA TRP A 24 -6.59 7.94 29.99
C TRP A 24 -6.22 7.31 31.33
N GLN A 25 -6.05 8.11 32.39
CA GLN A 25 -5.82 7.60 33.74
C GLN A 25 -6.96 6.71 34.19
N LYS A 26 -8.21 7.17 34.02
CA LYS A 26 -9.39 6.38 34.37
C LYS A 26 -9.46 5.07 33.58
N MET A 27 -9.17 5.09 32.27
CA MET A 27 -9.14 3.85 31.46
C MET A 27 -8.10 2.85 31.97
N VAL A 28 -6.93 3.32 32.41
CA VAL A 28 -5.87 2.46 32.96
C VAL A 28 -6.27 1.94 34.33
N ASP A 29 -6.81 2.78 35.21
CA ASP A 29 -7.25 2.39 36.55
C ASP A 29 -8.39 1.36 36.47
N ASP A 30 -9.39 1.60 35.62
CA ASP A 30 -10.53 0.69 35.40
C ASP A 30 -10.06 -0.68 34.86
N TRP A 31 -9.03 -0.70 33.98
CA TRP A 31 -8.45 -1.94 33.46
C TRP A 31 -7.55 -2.66 34.47
N LEU A 32 -6.78 -1.93 35.28
CA LEU A 32 -5.97 -2.50 36.37
C LEU A 32 -6.85 -3.14 37.44
N LEU A 33 -8.04 -2.59 37.70
CA LEU A 33 -9.04 -3.15 38.61
C LEU A 33 -9.74 -4.38 38.02
N ASP A 34 -10.11 -4.34 36.73
CA ASP A 34 -10.77 -5.45 36.04
C ASP A 34 -10.25 -5.59 34.60
N HIS A 35 -9.57 -6.70 34.33
CA HIS A 35 -9.00 -7.00 33.02
C HIS A 35 -10.07 -7.44 32.00
N SER A 36 -11.34 -7.56 32.40
CA SER A 36 -12.48 -7.67 31.48
C SER A 36 -12.81 -6.35 30.78
N ASN A 37 -12.34 -5.21 31.30
CA ASN A 37 -12.52 -3.93 30.66
C ASN A 37 -11.66 -3.81 29.39
N PRO A 38 -11.99 -2.88 28.47
CA PRO A 38 -11.22 -2.69 27.24
C PRO A 38 -9.75 -2.38 27.57
N ASP A 39 -8.85 -3.21 27.06
CA ASP A 39 -7.41 -3.04 27.27
C ASP A 39 -6.95 -1.71 26.64
N PRO A 40 -6.48 -0.73 27.44
CA PRO A 40 -6.04 0.57 26.94
C PRO A 40 -4.77 0.49 26.08
N TYR A 41 -4.04 -0.64 26.16
CA TYR A 41 -2.83 -0.90 25.38
C TYR A 41 -3.08 -1.76 24.14
N ALA A 42 -4.29 -2.32 23.99
CA ALA A 42 -4.65 -3.07 22.81
C ALA A 42 -4.69 -2.15 21.58
N GLU A 43 -4.09 -2.61 20.47
CA GLU A 43 -4.18 -1.88 19.22
C GLU A 43 -5.63 -1.90 18.73
N PRO A 44 -6.23 -0.73 18.44
CA PRO A 44 -7.58 -0.70 17.91
C PRO A 44 -7.61 -1.48 16.59
N PRO A 45 -8.65 -2.32 16.37
CA PRO A 45 -8.77 -3.03 15.12
C PRO A 45 -8.84 -2.03 13.96
N PRO A 46 -8.25 -2.34 12.79
CA PRO A 46 -8.36 -1.47 11.63
C PRO A 46 -9.84 -1.28 11.28
N SER A 47 -10.22 -0.03 11.00
CA SER A 47 -11.62 0.34 10.78
C SER A 47 -12.22 -0.38 9.56
N THR A 48 -11.42 -0.58 8.51
CA THR A 48 -11.81 -1.30 7.30
C THR A 48 -10.56 -1.80 6.57
N THR A 49 -10.45 -3.11 6.34
CA THR A 49 -9.28 -3.72 5.66
C THR A 49 -9.59 -4.04 4.20
N LEU A 50 -8.58 -4.31 3.37
CA LEU A 50 -8.84 -4.81 2.02
C LEU A 50 -9.58 -6.14 2.03
N ALA A 51 -9.35 -6.98 3.04
CA ALA A 51 -10.03 -8.26 3.18
C ALA A 51 -11.54 -8.09 3.42
N THR A 52 -11.94 -7.13 4.26
CA THR A 52 -13.36 -6.86 4.52
C THR A 52 -14.05 -6.31 3.28
N ILE A 53 -13.45 -5.34 2.58
CA ILE A 53 -14.03 -4.81 1.33
C ILE A 53 -14.11 -5.87 0.24
N ARG A 54 -13.11 -6.76 0.13
CA ARG A 54 -13.15 -7.87 -0.85
C ARG A 54 -14.31 -8.83 -0.57
N LEU A 55 -14.55 -9.13 0.70
CA LEU A 55 -15.64 -10.01 1.10
C LEU A 55 -17.01 -9.36 0.87
N GLU A 56 -17.14 -8.05 1.12
CA GLU A 56 -18.34 -7.29 0.78
C GLU A 56 -18.61 -7.31 -0.72
N LEU A 57 -17.61 -6.95 -1.55
CA LEU A 57 -17.75 -6.93 -3.01
C LEU A 57 -18.07 -8.32 -3.57
N ALA A 58 -17.45 -9.39 -3.05
CA ALA A 58 -17.77 -10.75 -3.47
C ALA A 58 -19.21 -11.17 -3.10
N ARG A 59 -19.76 -10.66 -1.99
CA ARG A 59 -21.16 -10.90 -1.61
C ARG A 59 -22.13 -10.11 -2.48
N GLU A 60 -21.81 -8.86 -2.79
CA GLU A 60 -22.58 -8.03 -3.74
C GLU A 60 -22.64 -8.70 -5.11
N GLU A 61 -21.50 -9.15 -5.63
CA GLU A 61 -21.42 -9.88 -6.91
C GLU A 61 -22.22 -11.18 -6.92
N ALA A 62 -22.20 -11.94 -5.82
CA ALA A 62 -22.99 -13.16 -5.71
C ALA A 62 -24.50 -12.86 -5.70
N ALA A 63 -24.92 -11.79 -5.04
CA ALA A 63 -26.31 -11.34 -5.04
C ALA A 63 -26.76 -10.89 -6.44
N ASP A 64 -25.96 -10.08 -7.11
CA ASP A 64 -26.26 -9.60 -8.47
C ASP A 64 -26.29 -10.76 -9.48
N ALA A 65 -25.36 -11.72 -9.36
CA ALA A 65 -25.35 -12.92 -10.20
C ALA A 65 -26.65 -13.73 -10.06
N THR A 66 -27.18 -13.90 -8.83
CA THR A 66 -28.45 -14.60 -8.64
C THR A 66 -29.64 -13.89 -9.28
N GLN A 67 -29.62 -12.55 -9.39
CA GLN A 67 -30.65 -11.79 -10.08
C GLN A 67 -30.53 -11.85 -11.61
N ILE A 68 -29.29 -11.89 -12.13
CA ILE A 68 -29.00 -11.93 -13.58
C ILE A 68 -29.26 -13.33 -14.18
N VAL A 69 -29.04 -14.41 -13.42
CA VAL A 69 -29.33 -15.79 -13.86
C VAL A 69 -30.83 -16.04 -14.04
N ALA A 70 -31.70 -15.24 -13.40
CA ALA A 70 -33.14 -15.27 -13.66
C ALA A 70 -33.53 -14.71 -15.04
N SER A 71 -32.60 -14.09 -15.79
CA SER A 71 -32.92 -13.32 -17.01
C SER A 71 -31.95 -13.46 -18.21
N SER A 72 -30.92 -14.33 -18.19
CA SER A 72 -29.91 -14.36 -19.27
C SER A 72 -29.44 -15.74 -19.77
N SER A 73 -29.04 -15.77 -21.05
CA SER A 73 -28.71 -16.94 -21.90
C SER A 73 -27.19 -17.27 -21.88
N PRO A 74 -26.77 -18.56 -22.00
CA PRO A 74 -25.45 -19.04 -21.56
C PRO A 74 -24.25 -18.83 -22.53
N SER A 75 -24.30 -17.87 -23.46
CA SER A 75 -23.31 -17.78 -24.56
C SER A 75 -22.36 -16.57 -24.53
N ALA A 76 -22.35 -15.74 -23.48
CA ALA A 76 -21.40 -14.63 -23.39
C ALA A 76 -20.01 -15.10 -22.92
N PRO A 77 -18.90 -14.60 -23.50
CA PRO A 77 -17.56 -14.87 -22.99
C PRO A 77 -17.45 -14.43 -21.53
N GLU A 78 -16.68 -15.17 -20.73
CA GLU A 78 -16.55 -14.99 -19.28
C GLU A 78 -15.90 -13.63 -18.96
N ARG A 79 -16.74 -12.60 -18.79
CA ARG A 79 -16.33 -11.25 -18.44
C ARG A 79 -15.89 -11.27 -16.96
N PRO A 80 -14.63 -10.92 -16.63
CA PRO A 80 -14.18 -10.92 -15.24
C PRO A 80 -14.94 -9.86 -14.47
N SER A 81 -15.44 -10.15 -13.28
CA SER A 81 -16.26 -9.20 -12.50
C SER A 81 -15.59 -7.82 -12.29
N PRO A 82 -16.34 -6.69 -12.22
CA PRO A 82 -15.77 -5.36 -12.01
C PRO A 82 -14.79 -5.25 -10.83
N SER A 83 -15.06 -5.92 -9.70
CA SER A 83 -14.13 -5.90 -8.56
C SER A 83 -12.83 -6.65 -8.84
N THR A 84 -12.91 -7.77 -9.56
CA THR A 84 -11.75 -8.56 -9.96
C THR A 84 -10.90 -7.80 -10.97
N PHE A 85 -11.54 -7.09 -11.89
CA PHE A 85 -10.87 -6.15 -12.79
C PHE A 85 -10.11 -5.10 -11.97
N ILE A 86 -10.76 -4.24 -11.20
CA ILE A 86 -10.06 -3.19 -10.45
C ILE A 86 -8.96 -3.73 -9.53
N ARG A 87 -9.19 -4.86 -8.85
CA ARG A 87 -8.17 -5.52 -8.04
C ARG A 87 -6.93 -5.88 -8.86
N PHE A 88 -7.12 -6.44 -10.06
CA PHE A 88 -6.02 -6.81 -10.94
C PHE A 88 -5.17 -5.58 -11.32
N GLY A 89 -5.79 -4.44 -11.60
CA GLY A 89 -5.08 -3.19 -11.89
C GLY A 89 -4.30 -2.66 -10.70
N ILE A 90 -4.89 -2.64 -9.50
CA ILE A 90 -4.20 -2.24 -8.27
C ILE A 90 -3.00 -3.17 -7.96
N GLU A 91 -3.15 -4.47 -8.19
CA GLU A 91 -2.06 -5.43 -8.06
C GLU A 91 -0.94 -5.19 -9.07
N LEU A 92 -1.30 -4.78 -10.29
CA LEU A 92 -0.35 -4.46 -11.34
C LEU A 92 0.51 -3.23 -10.98
N GLU A 93 -0.11 -2.16 -10.46
CA GLU A 93 0.62 -1.01 -9.91
C GLU A 93 1.57 -1.43 -8.78
N GLU A 94 1.12 -2.31 -7.88
CA GLU A 94 1.95 -2.81 -6.77
C GLU A 94 3.16 -3.62 -7.29
N ARG A 95 2.97 -4.43 -8.35
CA ARG A 95 4.06 -5.15 -9.03
C ARG A 95 5.03 -4.17 -9.68
N GLN A 96 4.54 -3.12 -10.34
CA GLN A 96 5.36 -2.05 -10.91
C GLN A 96 6.20 -1.35 -9.83
N ARG A 97 5.58 -0.91 -8.72
CA ARG A 97 6.29 -0.27 -7.58
C ARG A 97 7.40 -1.16 -7.02
N LYS A 98 7.13 -2.46 -6.83
CA LYS A 98 8.13 -3.43 -6.37
C LYS A 98 9.28 -3.60 -7.36
N LEU A 99 9.02 -3.53 -8.65
CA LEU A 99 10.03 -3.67 -9.69
C LEU A 99 10.92 -2.40 -9.77
N ARG A 100 10.32 -1.20 -9.71
CA ARG A 100 11.05 0.09 -9.64
C ARG A 100 12.03 0.14 -8.46
N LEU A 101 11.59 -0.24 -7.26
CA LEU A 101 12.46 -0.30 -6.07
C LEU A 101 13.61 -1.32 -6.18
N ARG A 102 13.53 -2.27 -7.12
CA ARG A 102 14.61 -3.24 -7.40
C ARG A 102 15.56 -2.72 -8.47
N THR A 103 15.05 -2.01 -9.49
CA THR A 103 15.88 -1.40 -10.54
C THR A 103 16.73 -0.26 -9.99
N ASP A 104 16.23 0.50 -9.02
CA ASP A 104 16.97 1.58 -8.36
C ASP A 104 18.17 1.09 -7.53
N ARG A 105 18.32 -0.23 -7.31
CA ARG A 105 19.43 -0.79 -6.57
C ARG A 105 20.59 -1.07 -7.53
N PRO A 106 21.68 -0.29 -7.49
CA PRO A 106 22.83 -0.53 -8.36
C PRO A 106 23.50 -1.88 -8.03
N GLY A 107 23.98 -2.55 -9.07
CA GLY A 107 24.83 -3.73 -8.95
C GLY A 107 24.13 -5.08 -9.07
N GLY A 108 24.55 -5.85 -10.06
CA GLY A 108 24.21 -7.25 -10.16
C GLY A 108 24.89 -7.95 -11.33
N GLY A 109 25.42 -9.15 -11.06
CA GLY A 109 25.86 -10.04 -12.13
C GLY A 109 24.68 -10.65 -12.89
N ASP A 110 24.99 -11.40 -13.94
CA ASP A 110 24.04 -11.89 -14.95
C ASP A 110 22.80 -12.57 -14.36
N LYS A 111 22.95 -13.30 -13.23
CA LYS A 111 21.82 -13.95 -12.53
C LYS A 111 20.75 -12.94 -12.07
N LYS A 112 21.15 -11.77 -11.58
CA LYS A 112 20.21 -10.72 -11.16
C LYS A 112 19.57 -10.04 -12.36
N ALA A 113 20.33 -9.83 -13.44
CA ALA A 113 19.82 -9.26 -14.69
C ALA A 113 18.79 -10.20 -15.34
N ALA A 114 19.08 -11.50 -15.43
CA ALA A 114 18.15 -12.51 -15.92
C ALA A 114 16.84 -12.53 -15.09
N SER A 115 16.94 -12.57 -13.75
CA SER A 115 15.76 -12.53 -12.87
C SER A 115 14.95 -11.23 -13.01
N LEU A 116 15.62 -10.11 -13.30
CA LEU A 116 14.94 -8.84 -13.56
C LEU A 116 14.18 -8.91 -14.91
N GLN A 117 14.82 -9.42 -15.95
CA GLN A 117 14.22 -9.56 -17.27
C GLN A 117 13.02 -10.53 -17.27
N GLU A 118 13.12 -11.66 -16.58
CA GLU A 118 11.99 -12.59 -16.40
C GLU A 118 10.77 -11.89 -15.78
N ARG A 119 11.00 -11.06 -14.75
CA ARG A 119 9.92 -10.29 -14.12
C ARG A 119 9.34 -9.24 -15.04
N ARG A 120 10.16 -8.57 -15.84
CA ARG A 120 9.69 -7.63 -16.87
C ARG A 120 8.79 -8.34 -17.87
N ASN A 121 9.20 -9.50 -18.39
CA ASN A 121 8.40 -10.29 -19.32
C ASN A 121 7.03 -10.69 -18.73
N VAL A 122 7.02 -11.14 -17.47
CA VAL A 122 5.77 -11.47 -16.76
C VAL A 122 4.88 -10.23 -16.57
N LEU A 123 5.48 -9.08 -16.25
CA LEU A 123 4.75 -7.84 -16.07
C LEU A 123 4.14 -7.34 -17.39
N THR A 124 4.88 -7.40 -18.49
CA THR A 124 4.39 -7.05 -19.83
C THR A 124 3.17 -7.89 -20.21
N ARG A 125 3.21 -9.21 -20.00
CA ARG A 125 2.06 -10.10 -20.26
C ARG A 125 0.83 -9.73 -19.42
N HIS A 126 1.03 -9.39 -18.16
CA HIS A 126 -0.08 -8.93 -17.30
C HIS A 126 -0.64 -7.57 -17.76
N ILE A 127 0.19 -6.64 -18.22
CA ILE A 127 -0.26 -5.36 -18.79
C ILE A 127 -1.09 -5.59 -20.06
N GLN A 128 -0.64 -6.50 -20.93
CA GLN A 128 -1.40 -6.85 -22.14
C GLN A 128 -2.76 -7.46 -21.79
N SER A 129 -2.81 -8.41 -20.85
CA SER A 129 -4.07 -8.99 -20.35
C SER A 129 -4.96 -7.94 -19.67
N TRP A 130 -4.38 -6.99 -18.94
CA TRP A 130 -5.09 -5.86 -18.35
C TRP A 130 -5.78 -5.01 -19.43
N ASN A 131 -5.07 -4.67 -20.51
CA ASN A 131 -5.61 -3.86 -21.60
C ASN A 131 -6.81 -4.53 -22.28
N VAL A 132 -6.78 -5.86 -22.44
CA VAL A 132 -7.93 -6.63 -22.98
C VAL A 132 -9.13 -6.50 -22.05
N HIS A 133 -8.94 -6.66 -20.74
CA HIS A 133 -10.04 -6.51 -19.78
C HIS A 133 -10.54 -5.06 -19.67
N GLN A 134 -9.63 -4.10 -19.82
CA GLN A 134 -9.92 -2.67 -19.76
C GLN A 134 -10.88 -2.25 -20.88
N ALA A 135 -10.77 -2.82 -22.08
CA ALA A 135 -11.68 -2.52 -23.18
C ALA A 135 -13.16 -2.78 -22.84
N PHE A 136 -13.46 -3.76 -21.98
CA PHE A 136 -14.85 -4.07 -21.59
C PHE A 136 -15.43 -3.11 -20.55
N TYR A 137 -14.59 -2.54 -19.68
CA TYR A 137 -15.02 -1.72 -18.55
C TYR A 137 -14.76 -0.23 -18.74
N MET A 138 -13.81 0.11 -19.61
CA MET A 138 -13.33 1.47 -19.84
C MET A 138 -13.07 1.72 -21.35
N PRO A 139 -14.09 1.60 -22.23
CA PRO A 139 -13.90 1.63 -23.69
C PRO A 139 -13.32 2.93 -24.31
N GLY A 140 -13.06 3.98 -23.53
CA GLY A 140 -12.47 5.24 -24.04
C GLY A 140 -11.04 5.53 -23.60
N THR A 141 -10.39 4.62 -22.85
CA THR A 141 -9.10 4.90 -22.20
C THR A 141 -7.90 4.23 -22.85
N LEU A 142 -8.12 3.30 -23.78
CA LEU A 142 -7.03 2.66 -24.50
C LEU A 142 -6.40 3.65 -25.50
N PRO A 143 -5.07 3.85 -25.47
CA PRO A 143 -4.37 4.45 -26.58
C PRO A 143 -4.61 3.60 -27.85
N PRO A 144 -4.72 4.24 -29.04
CA PRO A 144 -4.96 3.54 -30.31
C PRO A 144 -3.88 2.49 -30.69
N GLU A 145 -2.73 2.46 -30.01
CA GLU A 145 -1.65 1.49 -30.25
C GLU A 145 -1.98 0.05 -29.84
N ALA A 146 -2.95 -0.17 -28.94
CA ALA A 146 -3.35 -1.51 -28.54
C ALA A 146 -4.17 -2.25 -29.61
N SER A 147 -4.56 -1.56 -30.69
CA SER A 147 -5.41 -2.10 -31.77
C SER A 147 -4.63 -2.53 -33.01
N THR A 148 -3.31 -2.38 -33.06
CA THR A 148 -2.51 -2.85 -34.20
C THR A 148 -1.89 -4.21 -33.90
N PRO A 149 -2.39 -5.32 -34.48
CA PRO A 149 -1.59 -6.52 -34.61
C PRO A 149 -0.49 -6.23 -35.65
N GLU A 150 0.77 -6.33 -35.21
CA GLU A 150 1.96 -6.64 -36.01
C GLU A 150 2.05 -6.07 -37.43
N THR A 151 2.86 -5.03 -37.61
CA THR A 151 3.73 -4.73 -38.78
C THR A 151 4.41 -3.41 -38.42
N THR A 152 5.70 -3.31 -38.08
CA THR A 152 6.84 -3.31 -39.01
C THR A 152 8.10 -3.26 -38.15
N GLY A 153 9.21 -3.84 -38.64
CA GLY A 153 10.48 -3.93 -37.93
C GLY A 153 11.20 -2.59 -37.77
N ASP A 154 10.80 -1.83 -36.76
CA ASP A 154 11.61 -0.78 -36.17
C ASP A 154 11.60 -0.97 -34.65
N VAL A 155 12.76 -0.88 -34.01
CA VAL A 155 12.90 -1.10 -32.56
C VAL A 155 12.25 0.09 -31.85
N LEU A 156 10.93 0.07 -31.73
CA LEU A 156 10.22 0.92 -30.81
C LEU A 156 10.79 0.60 -29.43
N VAL A 157 11.55 1.54 -28.89
CA VAL A 157 12.02 1.51 -27.50
C VAL A 157 10.76 1.60 -26.64
N HIS A 158 10.10 0.47 -26.43
CA HIS A 158 8.98 0.39 -25.52
C HIS A 158 9.51 0.77 -24.14
N ASP A 159 8.82 1.72 -23.50
CA ASP A 159 9.09 2.05 -22.11
C ASP A 159 9.14 0.75 -21.29
N PRO A 160 10.07 0.65 -20.33
CA PRO A 160 10.16 -0.54 -19.50
C PRO A 160 8.82 -0.75 -18.76
N PRO A 161 8.38 -2.01 -18.58
CA PRO A 161 7.03 -2.32 -18.09
C PRO A 161 6.78 -1.81 -16.67
N GLU A 162 7.83 -1.55 -15.90
CA GLU A 162 7.73 -0.86 -14.62
C GLU A 162 7.27 0.60 -14.75
N VAL A 163 7.50 1.30 -15.86
CA VAL A 163 7.14 2.71 -16.08
C VAL A 163 5.84 2.86 -16.89
N THR A 164 5.52 1.89 -17.74
CA THR A 164 4.28 1.87 -18.55
C THR A 164 3.05 2.20 -17.71
N LYS A 165 2.28 3.20 -18.12
CA LYS A 165 1.15 3.69 -17.34
C LYS A 165 -0.03 2.71 -17.41
N VAL A 166 -0.45 2.19 -16.26
CA VAL A 166 -1.69 1.41 -16.11
C VAL A 166 -2.83 2.39 -15.84
N TRP A 167 -3.79 2.46 -16.76
CA TRP A 167 -4.92 3.38 -16.65
C TRP A 167 -6.04 2.76 -15.82
N LEU A 168 -6.18 3.21 -14.58
CA LEU A 168 -7.33 2.96 -13.70
C LEU A 168 -8.28 4.17 -13.75
N PRO A 169 -9.54 4.04 -13.30
CA PRO A 169 -10.47 5.17 -13.22
C PRO A 169 -9.85 6.40 -12.54
N SER A 170 -9.12 6.20 -11.44
CA SER A 170 -8.41 7.27 -10.71
C SER A 170 -7.32 8.00 -11.51
N ALA A 171 -6.83 7.43 -12.62
CA ALA A 171 -5.81 8.06 -13.47
C ALA A 171 -6.41 8.98 -14.54
N LEU A 172 -7.74 9.03 -14.65
CA LEU A 172 -8.49 9.81 -15.64
C LEU A 172 -9.05 11.09 -15.03
N SER A 173 -9.32 12.11 -15.85
CA SER A 173 -10.10 13.28 -15.42
C SER A 173 -11.56 12.90 -15.21
N SER A 174 -12.27 13.66 -14.37
CA SER A 174 -13.68 13.40 -14.04
C SER A 174 -14.59 13.30 -15.29
N ASP A 175 -14.36 14.15 -16.28
CA ASP A 175 -15.11 14.15 -17.55
C ASP A 175 -14.93 12.86 -18.36
N VAL A 176 -13.69 12.36 -18.42
CA VAL A 176 -13.37 11.12 -19.13
C VAL A 176 -13.88 9.92 -18.34
N GLN A 177 -13.82 9.95 -17.01
CA GLN A 177 -14.41 8.89 -16.18
C GLN A 177 -15.91 8.75 -16.43
N ALA A 178 -16.65 9.86 -16.47
CA ALA A 178 -18.10 9.86 -16.71
C ALA A 178 -18.48 9.32 -18.09
N THR A 179 -17.64 9.54 -19.10
CA THR A 179 -17.90 9.14 -20.48
C THR A 179 -17.39 7.73 -20.80
N SER A 180 -16.27 7.34 -20.20
CA SER A 180 -15.51 6.15 -20.63
C SER A 180 -15.63 4.97 -19.68
N CYS A 181 -15.96 5.15 -18.39
CA CYS A 181 -16.04 4.06 -17.43
C CYS A 181 -17.46 3.52 -17.30
N CYS A 182 -17.62 2.19 -17.22
CA CYS A 182 -18.90 1.60 -16.82
C CYS A 182 -19.30 2.04 -15.40
N GLN A 183 -20.61 2.13 -15.15
CA GLN A 183 -21.16 2.51 -13.86
C GLN A 183 -20.65 1.61 -12.73
N GLY A 184 -20.35 2.20 -11.57
CA GLY A 184 -19.89 1.49 -10.36
C GLY A 184 -18.41 1.13 -10.35
N VAL A 185 -17.70 1.11 -11.49
CA VAL A 185 -16.26 0.74 -11.56
C VAL A 185 -15.39 1.71 -10.75
N ALA A 186 -15.66 3.01 -10.86
CA ALA A 186 -14.96 4.05 -10.09
C ALA A 186 -15.25 3.95 -8.58
N ASP A 187 -16.47 3.57 -8.20
CA ASP A 187 -16.87 3.42 -6.80
C ASP A 187 -16.20 2.22 -6.14
N ILE A 188 -16.08 1.11 -6.88
CA ILE A 188 -15.33 -0.06 -6.46
C ILE A 188 -13.86 0.30 -6.24
N GLU A 189 -13.25 1.06 -7.17
CA GLU A 189 -11.88 1.55 -6.96
C GLU A 189 -11.80 2.41 -5.70
N ARG A 190 -12.71 3.36 -5.51
CA ARG A 190 -12.75 4.24 -4.33
C ARG A 190 -12.76 3.43 -3.02
N ARG A 191 -13.62 2.42 -2.90
CA ARG A 191 -13.71 1.53 -1.73
C ARG A 191 -12.40 0.77 -1.51
N LEU A 192 -11.83 0.21 -2.58
CA LEU A 192 -10.56 -0.52 -2.50
C LEU A 192 -9.38 0.38 -2.15
N ARG A 193 -9.30 1.60 -2.68
CA ARG A 193 -8.24 2.56 -2.37
C ARG A 193 -8.31 3.04 -0.92
N ARG A 194 -9.51 3.26 -0.37
CA ARG A 194 -9.69 3.57 1.05
C ARG A 194 -9.14 2.46 1.95
N ALA A 195 -9.55 1.23 1.70
CA ALA A 195 -9.04 0.08 2.45
C ALA A 195 -7.52 -0.14 2.25
N GLN A 196 -7.00 0.13 1.04
CA GLN A 196 -5.57 0.07 0.74
C GLN A 196 -4.76 1.06 1.58
N MET A 197 -5.29 2.27 1.84
CA MET A 197 -4.63 3.25 2.70
C MET A 197 -4.56 2.80 4.15
N GLU A 198 -5.65 2.25 4.70
CA GLU A 198 -5.69 1.73 6.08
C GLU A 198 -4.66 0.61 6.26
N ASP A 199 -4.67 -0.38 5.36
CA ASP A 199 -3.73 -1.51 5.40
C ASP A 199 -2.28 -1.04 5.20
N ALA A 200 -2.04 -0.09 4.30
CA ALA A 200 -0.71 0.46 4.07
C ALA A 200 -0.19 1.21 5.30
N LEU A 201 -1.04 2.00 5.97
CA LEU A 201 -0.67 2.73 7.18
C LEU A 201 -0.40 1.78 8.36
N GLY A 202 -1.23 0.75 8.52
CA GLY A 202 -1.00 -0.33 9.48
C GLY A 202 0.34 -1.02 9.25
N GLU A 203 0.65 -1.35 7.99
CA GLU A 203 1.92 -1.97 7.61
C GLU A 203 3.12 -1.03 7.85
N VAL A 204 3.00 0.28 7.55
CA VAL A 204 4.05 1.26 7.88
C VAL A 204 4.34 1.28 9.38
N ARG A 205 3.30 1.40 10.22
CA ARG A 205 3.42 1.41 11.69
C ARG A 205 4.07 0.13 12.20
N ARG A 206 3.58 -1.03 11.72
CA ARG A 206 4.12 -2.35 12.07
C ARG A 206 5.59 -2.47 11.68
N MET A 207 5.95 -2.14 10.43
CA MET A 207 7.33 -2.23 9.96
C MET A 207 8.27 -1.28 10.69
N ARG A 208 7.81 -0.08 11.06
CA ARG A 208 8.58 0.88 11.87
C ARG A 208 8.86 0.35 13.29
N ARG A 209 7.88 -0.27 13.94
CA ARG A 209 8.09 -0.93 15.25
C ARG A 209 9.10 -2.05 15.17
N VAL A 210 8.99 -2.91 14.15
CA VAL A 210 9.98 -3.99 13.93
C VAL A 210 11.36 -3.42 13.63
N TYR A 211 11.46 -2.35 12.83
CA TYR A 211 12.72 -1.68 12.52
C TYR A 211 13.40 -1.11 13.77
N ALA A 212 12.65 -0.43 14.64
CA ALA A 212 13.16 0.08 15.91
C ALA A 212 13.73 -1.04 16.79
N GLY A 213 12.99 -2.16 16.93
CA GLY A 213 13.47 -3.33 17.67
C GLY A 213 14.72 -3.97 17.06
N LEU A 214 14.83 -3.98 15.73
CA LEU A 214 16.05 -4.45 15.05
C LEU A 214 17.24 -3.55 15.34
N LEU A 215 17.08 -2.23 15.27
CA LEU A 215 18.14 -1.28 15.60
C LEU A 215 18.60 -1.43 17.05
N GLN A 216 17.67 -1.55 17.99
CA GLN A 216 17.99 -1.78 19.40
C GLN A 216 18.77 -3.07 19.59
N ARG A 217 18.35 -4.17 18.95
CA ARG A 217 19.06 -5.45 19.01
C ARG A 217 20.48 -5.35 18.44
N VAL A 218 20.66 -4.64 17.33
CA VAL A 218 21.98 -4.45 16.70
C VAL A 218 22.89 -3.66 17.65
N LYS A 219 22.39 -2.57 18.23
CA LYS A 219 23.12 -1.74 19.19
C LYS A 219 23.55 -2.55 20.42
N GLN A 220 22.67 -3.38 20.96
CA GLN A 220 22.93 -4.12 22.20
C GLN A 220 23.76 -5.40 22.02
N ASN A 221 23.56 -6.14 20.94
CA ASN A 221 24.05 -7.53 20.83
C ASN A 221 25.05 -7.77 19.71
N ILE A 222 25.26 -6.80 18.82
CA ILE A 222 25.99 -7.02 17.56
C ILE A 222 27.12 -6.01 17.39
N SER A 223 27.00 -4.82 17.98
CA SER A 223 28.13 -3.89 18.12
C SER A 223 29.31 -4.57 18.81
N GLY A 224 30.47 -4.60 18.15
CA GLY A 224 31.67 -5.31 18.61
C GLY A 224 31.72 -6.83 18.31
N THR A 225 30.71 -7.41 17.65
CA THR A 225 30.72 -8.82 17.23
C THR A 225 31.32 -8.99 15.81
N GLY A 226 31.89 -10.15 15.51
CA GLY A 226 32.56 -10.43 14.24
C GLY A 226 31.74 -10.18 12.95
N ASN A 227 32.45 -10.01 11.84
CA ASN A 227 31.94 -9.54 10.54
C ASN A 227 30.65 -10.23 10.03
N LYS A 228 30.49 -11.53 10.28
CA LYS A 228 29.31 -12.30 9.82
C LYS A 228 28.00 -11.81 10.45
N ALA A 229 28.00 -11.48 11.74
CA ALA A 229 26.81 -11.01 12.45
C ALA A 229 26.41 -9.60 11.99
N ASN A 230 27.40 -8.74 11.76
CA ASN A 230 27.21 -7.40 11.22
C ASN A 230 26.60 -7.44 9.81
N THR A 231 27.13 -8.26 8.91
CA THR A 231 26.61 -8.36 7.53
C THR A 231 25.16 -8.87 7.49
N ARG A 232 24.82 -9.87 8.32
CA ARG A 232 23.44 -10.36 8.43
C ARG A 232 22.48 -9.28 8.92
N SER A 233 22.90 -8.52 9.93
CA SER A 233 22.10 -7.43 10.50
C SER A 233 21.88 -6.30 9.52
N LYS A 234 22.94 -5.85 8.83
CA LYS A 234 22.86 -4.85 7.75
C LYS A 234 21.93 -5.32 6.63
N THR A 235 21.92 -6.61 6.30
CA THR A 235 21.00 -7.19 5.30
C THR A 235 19.54 -7.12 5.77
N SER A 236 19.27 -7.48 7.02
CA SER A 236 17.93 -7.37 7.62
C SER A 236 17.44 -5.92 7.67
N ILE A 237 18.28 -4.98 8.14
CA ILE A 237 17.97 -3.55 8.16
C ILE A 237 17.58 -3.07 6.75
N ARG A 238 18.43 -3.32 5.74
CA ARG A 238 18.13 -2.94 4.34
C ARG A 238 16.83 -3.56 3.81
N ALA A 239 16.52 -4.79 4.21
CA ALA A 239 15.27 -5.45 3.82
C ALA A 239 14.05 -4.73 4.41
N PHE A 240 14.09 -4.36 5.69
CA PHE A 240 13.00 -3.63 6.35
C PHE A 240 12.88 -2.19 5.86
N THR A 241 13.98 -1.48 5.62
CA THR A 241 13.96 -0.15 4.97
C THR A 241 13.25 -0.22 3.62
N GLY A 242 13.51 -1.27 2.83
CA GLY A 242 12.82 -1.51 1.56
C GLY A 242 11.31 -1.77 1.71
N LYS A 243 10.91 -2.54 2.73
CA LYS A 243 9.49 -2.80 3.04
C LYS A 243 8.76 -1.53 3.48
N ILE A 244 9.39 -0.71 4.34
CA ILE A 244 8.85 0.58 4.78
C ILE A 244 8.65 1.49 3.57
N LYS A 245 9.67 1.65 2.71
CA LYS A 245 9.56 2.45 1.49
C LYS A 245 8.38 1.99 0.61
N LEU A 246 8.25 0.68 0.39
CA LEU A 246 7.15 0.15 -0.41
C LEU A 246 5.77 0.44 0.21
N ALA A 247 5.62 0.28 1.53
CA ALA A 247 4.36 0.56 2.22
C ALA A 247 4.00 2.06 2.17
N VAL A 248 4.99 2.95 2.32
CA VAL A 248 4.82 4.40 2.16
C VAL A 248 4.37 4.76 0.74
N GLU A 249 5.03 4.22 -0.28
CA GLU A 249 4.66 4.48 -1.68
C GLU A 249 3.28 3.90 -2.03
N ARG A 250 2.90 2.76 -1.44
CA ARG A 250 1.54 2.23 -1.55
C ARG A 250 0.52 3.18 -0.95
N TYR A 251 0.77 3.71 0.25
CA TYR A 251 -0.10 4.68 0.91
C TYR A 251 -0.26 5.95 0.06
N ARG A 252 0.85 6.53 -0.41
CA ARG A 252 0.85 7.73 -1.25
C ARG A 252 0.12 7.51 -2.57
N GLY A 253 0.36 6.38 -3.23
CA GLY A 253 -0.32 6.02 -4.47
C GLY A 253 -1.83 5.84 -4.28
N ALA A 254 -2.24 5.14 -3.22
CA ALA A 254 -3.65 4.97 -2.89
C ALA A 254 -4.34 6.30 -2.55
N ARG A 255 -3.65 7.18 -1.80
CA ARG A 255 -4.14 8.52 -1.48
C ARG A 255 -4.28 9.38 -2.72
N ALA A 256 -3.29 9.41 -3.60
CA ALA A 256 -3.35 10.16 -4.86
C ALA A 256 -4.54 9.72 -5.73
N ALA A 257 -4.76 8.40 -5.82
CA ALA A 257 -5.92 7.84 -6.52
C ALA A 257 -7.26 8.22 -5.86
N LEU A 258 -7.31 8.31 -4.53
CA LEU A 258 -8.53 8.69 -3.84
C LEU A 258 -8.83 10.20 -3.96
N ILE A 259 -7.80 11.05 -4.04
CA ILE A 259 -7.97 12.49 -4.32
C ILE A 259 -8.65 12.72 -5.67
N SER A 260 -8.30 11.95 -6.70
CA SER A 260 -8.90 12.10 -8.03
C SER A 260 -10.31 11.53 -8.11
N LEU A 261 -10.64 10.50 -7.33
CA LEU A 261 -11.96 9.87 -7.30
C LEU A 261 -12.96 10.59 -6.38
N ASP A 262 -12.49 11.12 -5.26
CA ASP A 262 -13.33 11.74 -4.23
C ASP A 262 -12.58 12.90 -3.55
N PRO A 263 -12.52 14.08 -4.21
CA PRO A 263 -11.76 15.21 -3.72
C PRO A 263 -12.35 15.81 -2.44
N GLU A 264 -13.66 15.74 -2.18
CA GLU A 264 -14.29 16.37 -1.01
C GLU A 264 -14.64 15.37 0.11
N GLY A 265 -14.09 14.16 0.04
CA GLY A 265 -14.42 13.12 1.00
C GLY A 265 -13.87 13.37 2.42
N SER A 266 -14.67 13.02 3.43
CA SER A 266 -14.31 13.06 4.86
C SER A 266 -13.12 12.16 5.23
N TRP A 267 -12.71 11.28 4.31
CA TRP A 267 -11.53 10.44 4.46
C TRP A 267 -10.25 11.27 4.62
N LYS A 268 -10.20 12.53 4.14
CA LYS A 268 -9.04 13.43 4.26
C LYS A 268 -8.66 13.73 5.71
N ASP A 269 -9.63 13.77 6.61
CA ASP A 269 -9.40 14.07 8.03
C ASP A 269 -8.66 12.93 8.73
N MET A 270 -9.00 11.70 8.35
CA MET A 270 -8.37 10.48 8.88
C MET A 270 -7.05 10.16 8.18
N PHE A 271 -6.97 10.31 6.86
CA PHE A 271 -5.84 9.91 6.02
C PHE A 271 -5.06 11.12 5.48
N LYS A 272 -4.22 11.67 6.35
CA LYS A 272 -3.36 12.83 6.06
C LYS A 272 -2.24 12.51 5.10
N GLU A 273 -1.71 13.54 4.44
CA GLU A 273 -0.53 13.37 3.59
C GLU A 273 0.66 12.85 4.42
N LEU A 274 1.29 11.76 3.96
CA LEU A 274 2.45 11.17 4.61
C LEU A 274 3.73 11.73 4.02
N ARG A 275 4.29 12.76 4.67
CA ARG A 275 5.54 13.38 4.27
C ARG A 275 6.72 12.49 4.61
N LYS A 276 7.89 12.83 4.08
CA LYS A 276 9.12 12.07 4.36
C LYS A 276 9.50 12.16 5.85
N GLU A 277 9.25 13.31 6.46
CA GLU A 277 9.47 13.62 7.88
C GLU A 277 8.54 12.85 8.83
N ASP A 278 7.33 12.52 8.41
CA ASP A 278 6.38 11.77 9.23
C ASP A 278 6.75 10.29 9.38
N ASN A 279 7.62 9.79 8.49
CA ASN A 279 8.04 8.40 8.47
C ASN A 279 9.19 8.19 9.47
N CYS A 280 8.90 8.33 10.76
CA CYS A 280 9.85 8.11 11.86
C CYS A 280 9.37 6.98 12.78
N GLY A 281 10.32 6.24 13.37
CA GLY A 281 10.02 5.19 14.34
C GLY A 281 9.72 5.73 15.74
N PRO A 282 9.14 4.90 16.63
CA PRO A 282 9.02 5.21 18.05
C PRO A 282 10.41 5.14 18.72
N GLY A 283 11.13 6.27 18.71
CA GLY A 283 12.46 6.40 19.32
C GLY A 283 13.26 7.55 18.72
N ARG A 284 14.31 7.99 19.41
CA ARG A 284 15.33 8.84 18.76
C ARG A 284 16.07 7.96 17.77
N GLU A 285 15.83 8.17 16.48
CA GLU A 285 16.76 7.74 15.44
C GLU A 285 18.03 8.59 15.62
N GLU A 286 18.87 8.24 16.61
CA GLU A 286 20.22 8.80 16.72
C GLU A 286 20.89 8.54 15.37
N ASP A 287 21.35 9.62 14.74
CA ASP A 287 21.70 9.71 13.34
C ASP A 287 22.33 8.41 12.80
N GLU A 288 21.84 7.94 11.65
CA GLU A 288 22.51 6.93 10.81
C GLU A 288 23.93 7.39 10.35
N GLN A 289 24.44 8.50 10.88
CA GLN A 289 25.76 9.09 10.66
C GLN A 289 26.75 8.70 11.77
N SER A 290 27.03 7.42 11.93
CA SER A 290 28.33 7.01 12.46
C SER A 290 28.53 5.55 12.16
N GLU A 291 29.15 5.27 11.01
CA GLU A 291 30.12 4.20 10.83
C GLU A 291 30.55 4.23 9.35
N GLY A 292 31.55 5.08 9.09
CA GLY A 292 32.51 4.82 8.03
C GLY A 292 33.38 3.61 8.38
#